data_AF-A0AA42YSQ8-F1
#
_entry.id   AF-A0AA42YSQ8-F1
#
_cell.length_a   1.000
_cell.length_b   1.000
_cell.length_c   1.000
_cell.angle_alpha   90.00
_cell.angle_beta   90.00
_cell.angle_gamma   90.00
#
_symmetry.space_group_name_H-M   'P 1'
#
loop_
_entity.id
_entity.type
_entity.pdbx_description
1 polymer ?
#
loop_
_entity_poly.entity_id
_entity_poly.type
_entity_poly.pdbx_seq_one_letter_code
_entity_poly.pdbx_strand_id
1 'polypeptide(L)' 'DDHGKDAAIIGEVVSDHLGKVVMKTRIGGTRIIDMLTGAQLPRIC' A
#
# COMPACT_ATOMS: atom_id res chain seq x y z
N ASP A 1 8.67 1.72 25.40
CA ASP A 1 8.58 2.53 24.19
C ASP A 1 7.69 1.74 23.24
N ASP A 2 6.43 2.17 23.12
CA ASP A 2 5.36 1.37 22.49
C ASP A 2 5.25 1.64 20.98
N HIS A 3 6.06 2.57 20.46
CA HIS A 3 6.07 2.92 19.05
C HIS A 3 6.74 1.82 18.23
N GLY A 4 6.04 1.33 17.20
CA GLY A 4 6.57 0.34 16.27
C GLY A 4 6.34 -1.12 16.66
N LYS A 5 5.57 -1.42 17.71
CA LYS A 5 5.23 -2.80 18.12
C LYS A 5 4.61 -3.65 17.00
N ASP A 6 3.94 -3.00 16.05
CA ASP A 6 3.26 -3.63 14.91
C ASP A 6 3.97 -3.37 13.57
N ALA A 7 5.26 -3.00 13.59
CA ALA A 7 6.02 -2.75 12.37
C ALA A 7 6.17 -4.03 11.51
N ALA A 8 6.00 -3.89 10.20
CA ALA A 8 6.12 -4.99 9.25
C ALA A 8 6.65 -4.53 7.90
N ILE A 9 7.37 -5.42 7.22
CA ILE A 9 7.72 -5.26 5.80
C ILE A 9 6.48 -5.59 4.97
N ILE A 10 6.04 -4.65 4.12
CA ILE A 10 4.80 -4.78 3.33
C ILE A 10 5.02 -5.01 1.83
N GLY A 11 6.28 -5.03 1.37
CA GLY A 11 6.61 -5.20 -0.03
C GLY A 11 8.06 -4.88 -0.36
N GLU A 12 8.34 -4.81 -1.66
CA GLU A 12 9.67 -4.57 -2.22
C GLU A 12 9.56 -3.73 -3.51
N VAL A 13 10.67 -3.09 -3.89
CA VAL A 13 10.77 -2.38 -5.17
C VAL A 13 11.30 -3.34 -6.23
N VAL A 14 10.65 -3.36 -7.39
CA VAL A 14 11.01 -4.24 -8.51
C VAL A 14 11.18 -3.44 -9.80
N SER A 15 11.83 -4.02 -10.79
CA SER A 15 11.99 -3.42 -12.13
C SER A 15 10.72 -3.51 -12.99
N ASP A 16 9.79 -4.40 -12.64
CA ASP A 16 8.56 -4.63 -13.36
C ASP A 16 7.48 -3.58 -12.99
N HIS A 17 6.49 -3.40 -13.87
CA HIS A 17 5.34 -2.51 -13.61
C HIS A 17 5.70 -1.07 -13.18
N LEU A 18 6.64 -0.44 -13.90
CA LEU A 18 7.09 0.93 -13.63
C LEU A 18 5.94 1.91 -13.41
N GLY A 19 6.05 2.70 -12.33
CA GLY A 19 5.06 3.70 -11.94
C GLY A 19 3.77 3.14 -11.34
N LYS A 20 3.73 1.85 -10.98
CA LYS A 20 2.56 1.20 -10.39
C LYS A 20 2.89 0.53 -9.06
N VAL A 21 1.91 0.47 -8.19
CA VAL A 21 1.94 -0.37 -6.98
C VAL A 21 1.06 -1.59 -7.22
N VAL A 22 1.64 -2.78 -7.08
CA VAL A 22 0.92 -4.06 -7.25
C VAL A 22 0.86 -4.77 -5.91
N MET A 23 -0.36 -5.01 -5.42
CA MET A 23 -0.59 -5.72 -4.16
C MET A 23 -0.90 -7.19 -4.41
N LYS A 24 -0.20 -8.09 -3.70
CA LYS A 24 -0.57 -9.51 -3.61
C LYS A 24 -1.72 -9.66 -2.61
N THR A 25 -2.85 -10.17 -3.07
CA THR A 25 -4.03 -10.40 -2.22
C THR A 25 -3.87 -11.69 -1.41
N ARG A 26 -4.63 -11.80 -0.31
CA ARG A 26 -4.60 -12.98 0.57
C ARG A 26 -5.02 -14.29 -0.12
N ILE A 27 -5.78 -14.21 -1.21
CA ILE A 27 -6.24 -15.37 -1.99
C ILE A 27 -5.34 -15.70 -3.19
N GLY A 28 -4.19 -15.03 -3.32
CA GLY A 28 -3.16 -15.34 -4.33
C GLY A 28 -3.26 -14.54 -5.64
N GLY A 29 -4.31 -13.74 -5.85
CA GLY A 29 -4.40 -12.80 -6.97
C GLY A 29 -3.58 -11.53 -6.76
N THR A 30 -3.37 -10.75 -7.82
CA THR A 30 -2.74 -9.43 -7.76
C THR A 30 -3.72 -8.31 -8.12
N ARG A 31 -3.54 -7.13 -7.52
CA ARG A 31 -4.35 -5.94 -7.81
C ARG A 31 -3.47 -4.70 -7.90
N ILE A 32 -3.74 -3.84 -8.89
CA ILE A 32 -3.12 -2.51 -8.97
C ILE A 32 -3.77 -1.61 -7.91
N ILE A 33 -2.94 -0.91 -7.14
CA ILE A 33 -3.38 0.11 -6.19
C ILE A 33 -3.30 1.46 -6.88
N ASP A 34 -4.47 2.02 -7.19
CA ASP A 34 -4.58 3.34 -7.78
C ASP A 34 -4.43 4.43 -6.72
N MET A 35 -3.96 5.60 -7.15
CA MET A 35 -3.97 6.79 -6.31
C MET A 35 -5.41 7.19 -5.99
N LEU A 36 -5.64 7.61 -4.75
CA LEU A 36 -6.95 8.15 -4.35
C LEU A 36 -7.25 9.42 -5.14
N THR A 37 -8.50 9.57 -5.58
CA THR A 37 -8.99 10.78 -6.26
C THR A 37 -9.06 12.01 -5.34
N GLY A 38 -8.91 11.82 -4.02
CA GLY A 38 -8.90 12.86 -2.99
C GLY A 38 -8.97 12.28 -1.57
N ALA A 39 -8.95 13.15 -0.57
CA ALA A 39 -9.15 12.76 0.84
C ALA A 39 -10.60 12.33 1.08
N GLN A 40 -10.81 11.21 1.78
CA GLN A 40 -12.14 10.64 2.02
C GLN A 40 -12.92 11.38 3.11
N LEU A 41 -12.24 12.08 4.03
CA LEU A 41 -12.86 12.75 5.17
C LEU A 41 -12.38 14.21 5.31
N PRO A 42 -13.27 15.14 5.68
CA PRO A 42 -12.90 16.52 5.89
C PRO A 42 -12.06 16.68 7.17
N ARG A 43 -10.95 17.43 7.08
CA ARG A 43 -10.04 17.75 8.19
C ARG A 43 -9.49 16.51 8.94
N ILE A 44 -9.03 15.50 8.20
CA ILE A 44 -8.46 14.27 8.76
C ILE A 44 -6.98 14.39 9.21
N CYS A 45 -6.45 15.61 9.23
CA CYS A 45 -5.11 15.91 9.73
C CYS A 45 -5.17 17.13 10.65
#